data_AF-A0A2T6D4W9-F1
#
_entry.id   AF-A0A2T6D4W9-F1
#
_cell.length_a   1.000
_cell.length_b   1.000
_cell.length_c   1.000
_cell.angle_alpha   90.00
_cell.angle_beta   90.00
_cell.angle_gamma   90.00
#
_symmetry.space_group_name_H-M   'P 1'
#
loop_
_entity.id
_entity.type
_entity.pdbx_description
1 polymer ?
#
loop_
_entity_poly.entity_id
_entity_poly.type
_entity_poly.pdbx_seq_one_letter_code
_entity_poly.pdbx_strand_id
1 'polypeptide(L)'
;MDLIVNPGPYGQWLSFQLCYGKPWTQNAVMWNAPDSVAHYRVDDGEGDASSNRTPLLAPGGTCDTAALITDFMARAGELDPALRQFVVEKIAQLGRSQLQTGGRGQPG
;
A
#
# COMPACT_ATOMS: atom_id res chain seq x y z
N MET A 1 10.22 -7.13 0.42
CA MET A 1 9.17 -6.23 0.93
C MET A 1 9.88 -5.05 1.50
N ASP A 2 9.47 -3.85 1.10
CA ASP A 2 10.14 -2.61 1.46
C ASP A 2 9.11 -1.68 2.10
N LEU A 3 9.41 -1.16 3.30
CA LEU A 3 8.59 -0.16 3.99
C LEU A 3 9.35 1.16 3.98
N ILE A 4 8.72 2.18 3.40
CA ILE A 4 9.22 3.55 3.36
C ILE A 4 8.26 4.39 4.20
N VAL A 5 8.78 5.06 5.23
CA VAL A 5 7.97 5.89 6.14
C VAL A 5 8.46 7.33 6.06
N ASN A 6 7.52 8.27 5.93
CA ASN A 6 7.82 9.69 6.00
C ASN A 6 7.37 10.26 7.35
N PRO A 7 8.31 10.45 8.30
CA PRO A 7 8.00 11.09 9.56
C PRO A 7 7.68 12.58 9.33
N GLY A 8 6.67 13.05 10.03
CA GLY A 8 6.27 14.44 10.12
C GLY A 8 6.91 15.18 11.30
N PRO A 9 6.65 16.49 11.38
CA PRO A 9 7.03 17.25 12.55
C PRO A 9 6.40 16.64 13.81
N TYR A 10 7.13 16.65 14.92
CA TYR A 10 6.68 16.16 16.23
C TYR A 10 6.46 14.64 16.36
N GLY A 11 7.07 13.82 15.49
CA GLY A 11 6.99 12.36 15.59
C GLY A 11 5.66 11.78 15.10
N GLN A 12 4.85 12.57 14.39
CA GLN A 12 3.68 12.08 13.67
C GLN A 12 4.11 11.41 12.36
N TRP A 13 3.32 10.49 11.82
CA TRP A 13 3.57 9.90 10.50
C TRP A 13 2.78 10.67 9.44
N LEU A 14 3.43 11.25 8.43
CA LEU A 14 2.75 11.98 7.34
C LEU A 14 2.27 11.02 6.26
N SER A 15 3.11 10.05 5.94
CA SER A 15 2.79 9.03 4.95
C SER A 15 3.66 7.79 5.13
N PHE A 16 3.22 6.68 4.57
CA PHE A 16 4.07 5.52 4.34
C PHE A 16 3.75 4.89 2.99
N GLN A 17 4.73 4.16 2.46
CA GLN A 17 4.61 3.35 1.28
C GLN A 17 5.14 1.95 1.59
N LEU A 18 4.35 0.94 1.25
CA LEU A 18 4.65 -0.46 1.49
C LEU A 18 4.67 -1.22 0.17
N CYS A 19 5.86 -1.60 -0.29
CA CYS A 19 6.06 -2.31 -1.53
C CYS A 19 6.19 -3.83 -1.29
N TYR A 20 5.37 -4.61 -1.99
CA TYR A 20 5.29 -6.06 -1.85
C TYR A 20 5.12 -6.78 -3.20
N GLY A 21 5.23 -8.11 -3.20
CA GLY A 21 5.00 -8.95 -4.38
C GLY A 21 6.13 -8.98 -5.44
N LYS A 22 7.32 -8.44 -5.15
CA LYS A 22 8.53 -8.64 -5.97
C LYS A 22 8.90 -10.13 -6.07
N PRO A 23 9.40 -10.62 -7.23
CA PRO A 23 9.66 -9.86 -8.47
C PRO A 23 8.48 -9.82 -9.46
N TRP A 24 7.46 -10.66 -9.28
CA TRP A 24 6.44 -10.94 -10.31
C TRP A 24 5.29 -9.93 -10.35
N THR A 25 4.95 -9.33 -9.22
CA THR A 25 3.82 -8.41 -9.07
C THR A 25 4.19 -7.33 -8.07
N GLN A 26 4.88 -6.28 -8.54
CA GLN A 26 5.19 -5.16 -7.68
C GLN A 26 3.88 -4.42 -7.34
N ASN A 27 3.47 -4.50 -6.08
CA ASN A 27 2.32 -3.77 -5.57
C ASN A 27 2.78 -2.83 -4.45
N ALA A 28 2.12 -1.70 -4.30
CA ALA A 28 2.41 -0.70 -3.30
C ALA A 28 1.13 -0.27 -2.57
N VAL A 29 1.11 -0.41 -1.24
CA VAL A 29 0.12 0.27 -0.41
C VAL A 29 0.69 1.62 -0.02
N MET A 30 0.01 2.70 -0.37
CA MET A 30 0.35 4.04 0.09
C MET A 30 -0.72 4.52 1.06
N TRP A 31 -0.26 5.12 2.15
CA TRP A 31 -1.12 5.84 3.07
C TRP A 31 -0.56 7.24 3.29
N ASN A 32 -1.46 8.20 3.37
CA ASN A 32 -1.17 9.61 3.63
C ASN A 32 -2.20 10.20 4.58
N ALA A 33 -1.72 11.00 5.54
CA ALA A 33 -2.58 11.75 6.44
C ALA A 33 -3.49 12.73 5.66
N PRO A 34 -4.73 12.98 6.11
CA PRO A 34 -5.30 12.50 7.36
C PRO A 34 -5.79 11.05 7.34
N ASP A 35 -6.32 10.52 6.23
CA ASP A 35 -6.79 9.12 6.19
C ASP A 35 -6.95 8.53 4.78
N SER A 36 -6.12 8.99 3.84
CA SER A 36 -6.14 8.44 2.49
C SER A 36 -5.26 7.19 2.45
N VAL A 37 -5.87 6.03 2.23
CA VAL A 37 -5.16 4.77 1.94
C VAL A 37 -5.52 4.34 0.53
N ALA A 38 -4.50 4.01 -0.26
CA ALA A 38 -4.67 3.59 -1.63
C ALA A 38 -3.71 2.45 -1.97
N HIS A 39 -4.22 1.49 -2.74
CA HIS A 39 -3.45 0.37 -3.23
C HIS A 39 -3.18 0.54 -4.72
N TYR A 40 -1.91 0.44 -5.07
CA TYR A 40 -1.42 0.67 -6.40
C TYR A 40 -0.67 -0.54 -6.89
N ARG A 41 -0.89 -0.90 -8.16
CA ARG A 41 0.01 -1.80 -8.85
C ARG A 41 1.16 -0.97 -9.41
N VAL A 42 2.39 -1.33 -9.08
CA VAL A 42 3.59 -0.76 -9.66
C VAL A 42 3.93 -1.60 -10.88
N ASP A 43 3.88 -0.98 -12.06
CA ASP A 43 4.38 -1.60 -13.29
C ASP A 43 5.80 -1.09 -13.49
N ASP A 44 6.79 -1.96 -13.30
CA ASP A 44 8.18 -1.71 -13.64
C ASP A 44 8.24 -1.72 -15.17
N GLY A 45 8.06 -0.55 -15.78
CA GLY A 45 8.02 -0.41 -17.24
C GLY A 45 9.37 -0.73 -17.87
N GLU A 46 9.75 -2.00 -17.89
CA GLU A 46 10.98 -2.49 -18.51
C GLU A 46 10.74 -2.54 -20.03
N GLY A 47 11.07 -1.42 -20.70
CA GLY A 47 11.01 -1.32 -22.16
C GLY A 47 11.69 -0.09 -22.77
N ASP A 48 11.54 1.11 -22.20
CA ASP A 48 12.06 2.32 -22.84
C ASP A 48 12.45 3.42 -21.84
N ALA A 49 13.76 3.59 -21.64
CA ALA A 49 14.39 4.64 -20.84
C ALA A 49 14.31 6.05 -21.48
N SER A 50 13.26 6.34 -22.26
CA SER A 50 13.10 7.62 -22.96
C SER A 50 11.74 8.29 -22.78
N SER A 51 10.87 7.75 -21.92
CA SER A 51 9.63 8.45 -21.55
C SER A 51 9.62 8.75 -20.07
N ASN A 52 9.49 10.04 -19.77
CA ASN A 52 9.18 10.62 -18.47
C ASN A 52 7.78 10.15 -18.02
N ARG A 53 7.61 8.84 -17.80
CA ARG A 53 6.36 8.24 -17.35
C ARG A 53 6.36 8.31 -15.84
N THR A 54 5.64 9.29 -15.33
CA THR A 54 5.10 9.27 -13.97
C THR A 54 4.56 7.85 -13.72
N PRO A 55 5.01 7.15 -12.66
CA PRO A 55 4.57 5.78 -12.40
C PRO A 55 3.04 5.72 -12.49
N LEU A 56 2.53 4.92 -13.44
CA LEU A 56 1.09 4.77 -13.68
C LEU A 56 0.53 3.95 -12.52
N LEU A 57 0.14 4.69 -11.49
CA LEU A 57 -0.58 4.23 -10.31
C LEU A 57 -1.97 3.71 -10.73
N ALA A 58 -2.02 2.52 -11.34
CA ALA A 58 -3.28 1.87 -11.64
C ALA A 58 -3.94 1.44 -10.32
N PRO A 59 -5.27 1.62 -10.16
CA PRO A 59 -5.98 1.07 -9.00
C PRO A 59 -5.70 -0.43 -8.96
N GLY A 60 -4.89 -0.85 -7.99
CA GLY A 60 -4.57 -2.26 -7.85
C GLY A 60 -5.86 -2.98 -7.48
N GLY A 61 -6.15 -4.09 -8.17
CA GLY A 61 -7.35 -4.88 -7.93
C GLY A 61 -7.45 -5.39 -6.48
N THR A 62 -8.36 -6.33 -6.24
CA THR A 62 -8.65 -6.85 -4.90
C THR A 62 -7.37 -7.22 -4.15
N CYS A 63 -7.06 -6.47 -3.08
CA CYS A 63 -5.86 -6.70 -2.28
C CYS A 63 -6.21 -7.68 -1.17
N ASP A 64 -5.50 -8.80 -1.10
CA ASP A 64 -5.62 -9.72 0.03
C ASP A 64 -4.92 -9.12 1.26
N THR A 65 -5.65 -8.27 1.96
CA THR A 65 -5.15 -7.56 3.15
C THR A 65 -4.78 -8.52 4.29
N ALA A 66 -5.42 -9.68 4.39
CA ALA A 66 -5.10 -10.68 5.41
C ALA A 66 -3.75 -11.36 5.15
N ALA A 67 -3.51 -11.77 3.89
CA ALA A 67 -2.22 -12.31 3.48
C ALA A 67 -1.10 -11.26 3.59
N LEU A 68 -1.38 -10.00 3.21
CA LEU A 68 -0.41 -8.91 3.31
C LEU A 68 -0.03 -8.60 4.76
N ILE A 69 -1.01 -8.56 5.68
CA ILE A 69 -0.74 -8.37 7.12
C ILE A 69 0.11 -9.52 7.67
N THR A 70 -0.18 -10.76 7.26
CA THR A 70 0.56 -11.93 7.71
C THR A 70 2.03 -11.89 7.25
N ASP A 71 2.26 -11.62 5.96
CA ASP A 71 3.62 -11.49 5.41
C ASP A 71 4.35 -10.28 6.01
N PHE A 72 3.65 -9.16 6.21
CA PHE A 72 4.21 -7.99 6.90
C PHE A 72 4.66 -8.33 8.32
N MET A 73 3.79 -8.92 9.13
CA MET A 73 4.10 -9.26 10.54
C MET A 73 5.28 -10.22 10.65
N ALA A 74 5.41 -11.17 9.73
CA ALA A 74 6.52 -12.10 9.67
C ALA A 74 7.87 -11.40 9.40
N ARG A 75 7.87 -10.31 8.61
CA ARG A 75 9.07 -9.55 8.24
C ARG A 75 9.33 -8.33 9.13
N ALA A 76 8.28 -7.79 9.76
CA ALA A 76 8.29 -6.60 10.60
C ALA A 76 8.72 -6.89 12.05
N GLY A 77 9.38 -8.02 12.31
CA GLY A 77 9.82 -8.40 13.65
C GLY A 77 10.80 -7.42 14.29
N GLU A 78 11.62 -6.75 13.48
CA GLU A 78 12.64 -5.78 13.91
C GLU A 78 12.14 -4.32 13.91
N LEU A 79 10.91 -4.08 13.44
CA LEU A 79 10.31 -2.75 13.43
C LEU A 79 9.75 -2.37 14.80
N ASP A 80 9.67 -1.06 15.05
CA ASP A 80 9.02 -0.52 16.25
C ASP A 80 7.57 -1.03 16.36
N PRO A 81 7.16 -1.54 17.54
CA PRO A 81 5.83 -2.14 17.71
C PRO A 81 4.68 -1.16 17.44
N ALA A 82 4.87 0.14 17.71
CA ALA A 82 3.86 1.16 17.43
C ALA A 82 3.73 1.40 15.92
N LEU A 83 4.84 1.49 15.19
CA LEU A 83 4.83 1.58 13.73
C LEU A 83 4.22 0.34 13.08
N ARG A 84 4.58 -0.86 13.58
CA ARG A 84 4.03 -2.13 13.08
C ARG A 84 2.51 -2.18 13.26
N GLN A 85 2.02 -1.84 14.44
CA GLN A 85 0.58 -1.80 14.71
C GLN A 85 -0.12 -0.77 13.81
N PHE A 86 0.48 0.41 13.62
CA PHE A 86 -0.06 1.46 12.77
C PHE A 86 -0.23 1.01 11.31
N VAL A 87 0.81 0.39 10.72
CA VAL A 87 0.75 -0.11 9.34
C VAL A 87 -0.29 -1.21 9.19
N VAL A 88 -0.36 -2.16 10.13
CA VAL A 88 -1.37 -3.23 10.13
C VAL A 88 -2.79 -2.68 10.17
N GLU A 89 -3.03 -1.68 11.02
CA GLU A 89 -4.34 -1.04 11.14
C GLU A 89 -4.77 -0.38 9.82
N LYS A 90 -3.85 0.31 9.15
CA LYS A 90 -4.12 0.95 7.86
C LYS A 90 -4.34 -0.05 6.73
N ILE A 91 -3.62 -1.17 6.70
CA ILE A 91 -3.88 -2.26 5.74
C ILE A 91 -5.26 -2.90 6.00
N ALA A 92 -5.63 -3.12 7.27
CA ALA A 92 -6.95 -3.65 7.61
C ALA A 92 -8.09 -2.67 7.27
N GLN A 93 -7.84 -1.35 7.37
CA GLN A 93 -8.77 -0.32 6.91
C GLN A 93 -8.94 -0.35 5.40
N LEU A 94 -7.86 -0.50 4.63
CA LEU A 94 -7.92 -0.65 3.17
C LEU A 94 -8.88 -1.78 2.76
N GLY A 95 -8.78 -2.95 3.40
CA GLY A 95 -9.66 -4.09 3.11
C GLY A 95 -11.14 -3.76 3.35
N ARG A 96 -11.44 -3.05 4.44
CA ARG A 96 -12.80 -2.55 4.73
C ARG A 96 -13.27 -1.51 3.72
N SER A 97 -12.41 -0.61 3.27
CA SER A 97 -12.73 0.42 2.27
C SER A 97 -12.99 -0.19 0.89
N GLN A 98 -12.20 -1.20 0.49
CA GLN A 98 -12.38 -1.94 -0.76
C GLN A 98 -13.74 -2.67 -0.79
N LEU A 99 -14.15 -3.31 0.33
CA LEU A 99 -15.45 -3.97 0.45
C LEU A 99 -16.64 -3.00 0.35
N GLN A 100 -16.48 -1.76 0.84
CA GLN A 100 -17.54 -0.73 0.76
C GLN A 100 -17.65 -0.11 -0.64
N THR A 101 -16.55 -0.06 -1.40
CA THR A 101 -16.51 0.56 -2.74
C THR A 101 -16.96 -0.41 -3.83
N GLY A 102 -16.79 -1.73 -3.60
CA GLY A 102 -17.25 -2.80 -4.49
C GLY A 102 -18.77 -2.99 -4.60
N GLY A 103 -19.57 -2.22 -3.84
CA GLY A 103 -21.04 -2.29 -3.85
C GLY A 103 -21.73 -1.31 -4.81
N ARG A 104 -21.00 -0.45 -5.53
CA ARG A 104 -21.63 0.47 -6.50
C ARG A 104 -21.81 -0.26 -7.83
N GLY A 105 -22.90 -1.01 -7.92
CA GLY A 105 -23.33 -1.70 -9.13
C GLY A 105 -23.34 -0.80 -10.36
N GLN A 106 -22.93 -1.38 -11.49
CA GLN A 106 -23.37 -0.94 -12.80
C GLN A 106 -24.92 -0.91 -12.81
N PRO A 107 -25.57 0.24 -13.09
CA PRO A 107 -26.88 0.19 -13.71
C PRO A 107 -26.70 -0.16 -15.20
N GLY A 108 -27.65 -0.94 -15.71
CA GLY A 108 -27.62 -1.62 -17.02
C GLY A 108 -27.75 -0.74 -18.24
#